data_AF-A0A1I6Q9S3-F1
#
_entry.id   AF-A0A1I6Q9S3-F1
#
_cell.length_a   1.000
_cell.length_b   1.000
_cell.length_c   1.000
_cell.angle_alpha   90.00
_cell.angle_beta   90.00
_cell.angle_gamma   90.00
#
_symmetry.space_group_name_H-M   'P 1'
#
loop_
_entity.id
_entity.type
_entity.pdbx_description
1 polymer ?
#
loop_
_entity_poly.entity_id
_entity_poly.type
_entity_poly.pdbx_seq_one_letter_code
_entity_poly.pdbx_strand_id
1 'polypeptide(L)'
;MIQSFVDQSTLKPKPRSLSNTDDEWISEIQNPKHQLLARIMASQLKEAQQMISEIVPPKQRIDIYDHKHMIPDQAFKFSEQEIRAIKYLLSADFQKKWNLEPTIYGSLVDKSNEPIFKVATLDALRKALEFLS
;
A
#
# COMPACT_ATOMS: atom_id res chain seq x y z
N MET A 1 12.99 -58.91 29.42
CA MET A 1 12.33 -57.69 28.92
C MET A 1 12.81 -56.45 29.70
N ILE A 2 14.13 -56.23 29.81
CA ILE A 2 14.77 -55.00 30.35
C ILE A 2 16.15 -54.83 29.68
N GLN A 3 16.22 -54.88 28.35
CA GLN A 3 17.44 -54.49 27.60
C GLN A 3 17.22 -53.22 26.78
N SER A 4 15.97 -52.86 26.49
CA SER A 4 15.59 -51.78 25.58
C SER A 4 15.82 -50.36 26.14
N PHE A 5 16.17 -50.21 27.41
CA PHE A 5 16.36 -48.90 28.05
C PHE A 5 17.83 -48.51 28.23
N VAL A 6 18.78 -49.43 28.10
CA VAL A 6 20.21 -49.13 28.33
C VAL A 6 20.83 -48.44 27.10
N ASP A 7 20.35 -48.76 25.89
CA ASP A 7 20.94 -48.28 24.62
C ASP A 7 20.57 -46.85 24.22
N GLN A 8 19.71 -46.14 24.95
CA GLN A 8 19.34 -44.75 24.62
C GLN A 8 20.15 -43.68 25.37
N SER A 9 21.15 -44.07 26.19
CA SER A 9 21.94 -43.12 26.98
C SER A 9 23.07 -42.41 26.21
N THR A 10 23.21 -42.62 24.89
CA THR A 10 24.28 -42.03 24.07
C THR A 10 23.77 -41.31 22.82
N LEU A 11 22.85 -40.34 22.99
CA LEU A 11 22.49 -39.43 21.90
C LEU A 11 22.78 -37.97 22.27
N LYS A 12 23.63 -37.38 21.41
CA LYS A 12 24.23 -36.04 21.34
C LYS A 12 23.31 -34.87 21.77
N PRO A 13 23.89 -33.72 22.18
CA PRO A 13 23.12 -32.55 22.60
C PRO A 13 22.18 -32.11 21.48
N LYS A 14 20.90 -32.01 21.81
CA LYS A 14 19.84 -31.57 20.92
C LYS A 14 20.18 -30.16 20.40
N PRO A 15 20.15 -29.89 19.08
CA PRO A 15 20.26 -28.53 18.59
C PRO A 15 19.11 -27.72 19.19
N ARG A 16 19.44 -26.57 19.80
CA ARG A 16 18.44 -25.62 20.28
C ARG A 16 17.65 -25.15 19.06
N SER A 17 16.44 -25.67 18.94
CA SER A 17 15.43 -25.12 18.05
C SER A 17 15.16 -23.70 18.54
N LEU A 18 15.68 -22.70 17.84
CA LEU A 18 15.27 -21.32 17.99
C LEU A 18 13.85 -21.19 17.44
N SER A 19 12.90 -21.73 18.17
CA SER A 19 11.49 -21.43 18.02
C SER A 19 11.05 -20.95 19.38
N ASN A 20 11.39 -19.68 19.69
CA ASN A 20 10.87 -18.97 20.85
C ASN A 20 9.33 -19.03 20.73
N THR A 21 8.75 -20.05 21.33
CA THR A 21 7.32 -20.23 21.44
C THR A 21 7.01 -19.69 22.82
N ASP A 22 6.02 -18.80 22.94
CA ASP A 22 5.71 -18.10 24.18
C ASP A 22 5.46 -19.03 25.40
N ASP A 23 5.33 -20.35 25.17
CA ASP A 23 5.11 -21.40 26.16
C ASP A 23 6.40 -22.09 26.68
N GLU A 24 7.59 -21.67 26.24
CA GLU A 24 8.86 -22.35 26.60
C GLU A 24 9.16 -22.31 28.10
N TRP A 25 8.73 -21.23 28.79
CA TRP A 25 8.84 -21.08 30.25
C TRP A 25 8.11 -22.19 31.03
N ILE A 26 7.12 -22.85 30.43
CA ILE A 26 6.40 -23.96 31.08
C ILE A 26 7.34 -25.14 31.34
N SER A 27 8.40 -25.27 30.54
CA SER A 27 9.43 -26.30 30.73
C SER A 27 10.31 -26.06 31.97
N GLU A 28 10.36 -24.83 32.48
CA GLU A 28 11.18 -24.42 33.62
C GLU A 28 10.51 -24.66 34.98
N ILE A 29 9.21 -25.01 34.99
CA ILE A 29 8.45 -25.29 36.22
C ILE A 29 8.98 -26.59 36.87
N GLN A 30 9.51 -26.45 38.09
CA GLN A 30 10.12 -27.56 38.84
C GLN A 30 9.12 -28.67 39.22
N ASN A 31 7.87 -28.31 39.56
CA ASN A 31 6.87 -29.28 39.97
C ASN A 31 6.17 -29.88 38.73
N PRO A 32 6.27 -31.21 38.49
CA PRO A 32 5.72 -31.84 37.29
C PRO A 32 4.19 -31.75 37.18
N LYS A 33 3.48 -31.68 38.31
CA LYS A 33 2.01 -31.50 38.31
C LYS A 33 1.63 -30.11 37.82
N HIS A 34 2.34 -29.09 38.28
CA HIS A 34 2.10 -27.70 37.86
C HIS A 34 2.51 -27.48 36.41
N GLN A 35 3.61 -28.10 35.98
CA GLN A 35 4.03 -28.10 34.57
C GLN A 35 2.96 -28.68 33.66
N LEU A 36 2.40 -29.85 34.01
CA LEU A 36 1.33 -30.46 33.23
C LEU A 36 0.09 -29.57 33.16
N LEU A 37 -0.33 -29.01 34.30
CA LEU A 37 -1.46 -28.10 34.37
C LEU A 37 -1.25 -26.86 33.49
N ALA A 38 -0.08 -26.23 33.56
CA ALA A 38 0.26 -25.07 32.75
C ALA A 38 0.23 -25.39 31.24
N ARG A 39 0.71 -26.58 30.83
CA ARG A 39 0.61 -27.03 29.43
C ARG A 39 -0.84 -27.21 28.98
N ILE A 40 -1.69 -27.79 29.83
CA ILE A 40 -3.11 -27.96 29.53
C ILE A 40 -3.77 -26.59 29.36
N MET A 41 -3.50 -25.65 30.27
CA MET A 41 -4.04 -24.30 30.21
C MET A 41 -3.58 -23.54 28.96
N ALA A 42 -2.30 -23.63 28.60
CA ALA A 42 -1.78 -23.02 27.37
C ALA A 42 -2.47 -23.59 26.12
N SER A 43 -2.67 -24.92 26.07
CA SER A 43 -3.40 -25.56 24.97
C SER A 43 -4.85 -25.07 24.86
N GLN A 44 -5.56 -24.96 25.99
CA GLN A 44 -6.95 -24.48 26.01
C GLN A 44 -7.04 -23.00 25.60
N LEU A 45 -6.10 -22.19 26.05
CA LEU A 45 -6.03 -20.77 25.69
C LEU A 45 -5.83 -20.61 24.18
N LYS A 46 -4.89 -21.38 23.59
CA LYS A 46 -4.64 -21.38 22.14
C LYS A 46 -5.87 -21.78 21.34
N GLU A 47 -6.58 -22.83 21.77
CA GLU A 47 -7.83 -23.27 21.14
C GLU A 47 -8.92 -22.18 21.21
N ALA A 48 -9.09 -21.53 22.37
CA ALA A 48 -10.06 -20.45 22.55
C ALA A 48 -9.72 -19.23 21.67
N GLN A 49 -8.45 -18.85 21.57
CA GLN A 49 -8.01 -17.77 20.68
C GLN A 49 -8.26 -18.08 19.21
N GLN A 50 -7.98 -19.32 18.79
CA GLN A 50 -8.28 -19.77 17.44
C GLN A 50 -9.78 -19.68 17.16
N MET A 51 -10.62 -20.18 18.07
CA MET A 51 -12.08 -20.07 17.95
C MET A 51 -12.55 -18.61 17.83
N ILE A 52 -11.98 -17.69 18.62
CA ILE A 52 -12.28 -16.25 18.51
C ILE A 52 -11.90 -15.70 17.14
N SER A 53 -10.75 -16.11 16.58
CA SER A 53 -10.30 -15.65 15.27
C SER A 53 -11.14 -16.19 14.10
N GLU A 54 -11.74 -17.36 14.26
CA GLU A 54 -12.64 -17.97 13.27
C GLU A 54 -14.04 -17.34 13.30
N ILE A 55 -14.45 -16.79 14.44
CA ILE A 55 -15.72 -16.06 14.56
C ILE A 55 -15.54 -14.69 13.92
N VAL A 56 -16.14 -14.49 12.74
CA VAL A 56 -16.33 -13.16 12.17
C VAL A 56 -17.20 -12.33 13.12
N PRO A 57 -16.71 -11.19 13.66
CA PRO A 57 -17.46 -10.37 14.59
C PRO A 57 -18.84 -9.98 14.02
N PRO A 58 -19.93 -10.14 14.79
CA PRO A 58 -21.23 -9.66 14.36
C PRO A 58 -21.16 -8.13 14.19
N LYS A 59 -21.60 -7.63 13.03
CA LYS A 59 -21.46 -6.25 12.51
C LYS A 59 -20.14 -5.90 11.83
N GLN A 60 -19.28 -6.87 11.48
CA GLN A 60 -18.15 -6.58 10.60
C GLN A 60 -18.67 -6.18 9.21
N ARG A 61 -18.52 -4.90 8.87
CA ARG A 61 -18.77 -4.39 7.52
C ARG A 61 -17.53 -4.68 6.68
N ILE A 62 -17.68 -5.56 5.69
CA ILE A 62 -16.64 -5.84 4.70
C ILE A 62 -16.91 -4.95 3.49
N ASP A 63 -16.15 -3.88 3.33
CA ASP A 63 -16.21 -3.05 2.14
C ASP A 63 -15.23 -3.60 1.10
N ILE A 64 -15.77 -4.25 0.06
CA ILE A 64 -14.99 -4.82 -1.06
C ILE A 64 -14.94 -3.76 -2.16
N TYR A 65 -13.76 -3.17 -2.37
CA TYR A 65 -13.55 -2.19 -3.43
C TYR A 65 -13.05 -2.87 -4.71
N ASP A 66 -13.95 -3.03 -5.67
CA ASP A 66 -13.57 -3.35 -7.05
C ASP A 66 -13.10 -2.06 -7.74
N HIS A 67 -11.78 -1.89 -7.86
CA HIS A 67 -11.16 -0.72 -8.51
C HIS A 67 -11.49 -0.58 -10.01
N LYS A 68 -12.30 -1.48 -10.58
CA LYS A 68 -12.65 -1.47 -12.00
C LYS A 68 -13.69 -0.40 -12.39
N HIS A 69 -14.42 0.16 -11.42
CA HIS A 69 -15.50 1.14 -11.68
C HIS A 69 -15.39 2.45 -10.90
N MET A 70 -14.35 2.63 -10.09
CA MET A 70 -14.02 3.98 -9.65
C MET A 70 -13.33 4.67 -10.80
N ILE A 71 -14.05 5.53 -11.51
CA ILE A 71 -13.40 6.63 -12.20
C ILE A 71 -12.76 7.44 -11.06
N PRO A 72 -11.43 7.38 -10.86
CA PRO A 72 -10.85 8.04 -9.72
C PRO A 72 -11.00 9.53 -9.98
N ASP A 73 -11.53 10.29 -9.02
CA ASP A 73 -11.42 11.75 -9.04
C ASP A 73 -9.95 12.20 -9.18
N GLN A 74 -8.98 11.32 -8.94
CA GLN A 74 -7.55 11.50 -9.16
C GLN A 74 -7.08 11.20 -10.59
N ALA A 75 -7.80 10.43 -11.42
CA ALA A 75 -7.39 10.16 -12.80
C ALA A 75 -7.60 11.35 -13.73
N PHE A 76 -8.45 12.31 -13.34
CA PHE A 76 -8.68 13.53 -14.09
C PHE A 76 -7.82 14.70 -13.61
N LYS A 77 -7.10 14.56 -12.50
CA LYS A 77 -6.19 15.61 -12.03
C LYS A 77 -4.87 15.52 -12.76
N PHE A 78 -4.33 16.68 -13.12
CA PHE A 78 -2.98 16.77 -13.66
C PHE A 78 -1.95 16.38 -12.60
N SER A 79 -0.94 15.64 -13.02
CA SER A 79 0.30 15.47 -12.28
C SER A 79 1.04 16.81 -12.15
N GLU A 80 1.83 16.99 -11.09
CA GLU A 80 2.73 18.13 -10.91
C GLU A 80 3.60 18.42 -12.14
N GLN A 81 4.01 17.37 -12.86
CA GLN A 81 4.78 17.49 -14.10
C GLN A 81 3.94 18.07 -15.24
N GLU A 82 2.69 17.64 -15.38
CA GLU A 82 1.75 18.11 -16.39
C GLU A 82 1.34 19.56 -16.13
N ILE A 83 1.07 19.91 -14.87
CA ILE A 83 0.80 21.29 -14.45
C ILE A 83 1.98 22.20 -14.85
N ARG A 84 3.22 21.77 -14.59
CA ARG A 84 4.41 22.54 -14.98
C ARG A 84 4.54 22.67 -16.49
N ALA A 85 4.25 21.63 -17.26
CA ALA A 85 4.29 21.65 -18.72
C ALA A 85 3.25 22.63 -19.29
N ILE A 86 2.00 22.60 -18.80
CA ILE A 86 0.95 23.52 -19.26
C ILE A 86 1.27 24.96 -18.86
N LYS A 87 1.79 25.19 -17.64
CA LYS A 87 2.27 26.53 -17.22
C LYS A 87 3.39 27.04 -18.12
N TYR A 88 4.30 26.18 -18.56
CA TYR A 88 5.35 26.55 -19.51
C TYR A 88 4.76 26.95 -20.87
N LEU A 89 3.80 26.21 -21.42
CA LEU A 89 3.13 26.57 -22.68
C LEU A 89 2.43 27.94 -22.62
N LEU A 90 1.88 28.31 -21.46
CA LEU A 90 1.25 29.61 -21.23
C LEU A 90 2.26 30.74 -20.92
N SER A 91 3.53 30.40 -20.66
CA SER A 91 4.54 31.37 -20.27
C SER A 91 5.00 32.25 -21.43
N ALA A 92 5.42 33.48 -21.10
CA ALA A 92 6.04 34.38 -22.07
C ALA A 92 7.39 33.82 -22.60
N ASP A 93 8.06 32.95 -21.84
CA ASP A 93 9.33 32.35 -22.25
C ASP A 93 9.15 31.39 -23.42
N PHE A 94 8.06 30.60 -23.41
CA PHE A 94 7.69 29.74 -24.54
C PHE A 94 7.38 30.60 -25.77
N GLN A 95 6.54 31.63 -25.62
CA GLN A 95 6.19 32.53 -26.71
C GLN A 95 7.42 33.19 -27.34
N LYS A 96 8.34 33.73 -26.52
CA LYS A 96 9.59 34.33 -26.99
C LYS A 96 10.52 33.33 -27.68
N LYS A 97 10.67 32.14 -27.11
CA LYS A 97 11.55 31.09 -27.68
C LYS A 97 11.11 30.68 -29.09
N TRP A 98 9.80 30.66 -29.32
CA TRP A 98 9.21 30.24 -30.59
C TRP A 98 8.74 31.40 -31.46
N ASN A 99 8.99 32.66 -31.06
CA ASN A 99 8.48 33.88 -31.72
C ASN A 99 6.97 33.87 -31.99
N LEU A 100 6.19 33.38 -31.03
CA LEU A 100 4.74 33.30 -31.14
C LEU A 100 4.09 34.53 -30.50
N GLU A 101 3.13 35.12 -31.20
CA GLU A 101 2.36 36.25 -30.69
C GLU A 101 0.93 35.80 -30.29
N PRO A 102 0.47 36.11 -29.07
CA PRO A 102 -0.88 35.81 -28.65
C PRO A 102 -1.88 36.78 -29.29
N THR A 103 -2.93 36.21 -29.84
CA THR A 103 -4.06 36.95 -30.41
C THR A 103 -5.19 37.11 -29.39
N ILE A 104 -6.08 38.08 -29.66
CA ILE A 104 -7.25 38.40 -28.83
C ILE A 104 -8.18 37.19 -28.65
N TYR A 105 -8.19 36.27 -29.62
CA TYR A 105 -9.01 35.06 -29.62
C TYR A 105 -8.34 33.85 -28.94
N GLY A 106 -7.26 34.08 -28.18
CA GLY A 106 -6.56 33.01 -27.47
C GLY A 106 -5.83 32.02 -28.40
N SER A 107 -5.53 32.43 -29.63
CA SER A 107 -4.67 31.70 -30.58
C SER A 107 -3.24 32.23 -30.53
N LEU A 108 -2.27 31.41 -30.92
CA LEU A 108 -0.87 31.82 -31.06
C LEU A 108 -0.48 31.72 -32.54
N VAL A 109 0.00 32.85 -33.07
CA VAL A 109 0.39 32.98 -34.48
C VAL A 109 1.90 33.16 -34.61
N ASP A 110 2.46 32.69 -35.72
CA ASP A 110 3.84 32.98 -36.11
C ASP A 110 3.96 34.38 -36.77
N LYS A 111 5.19 34.80 -37.08
CA LYS A 111 5.52 36.03 -37.83
C LYS A 111 4.83 36.11 -39.19
N SER A 112 4.55 34.97 -39.81
CA SER A 112 3.81 34.86 -41.08
C SER A 112 2.29 34.96 -40.90
N ASN A 113 1.81 35.23 -39.69
CA ASN A 113 0.40 35.26 -39.29
C ASN A 113 -0.33 33.92 -39.47
N GLU A 114 0.41 32.81 -39.54
CA GLU A 114 -0.15 31.46 -39.55
C GLU A 114 -0.45 30.98 -38.13
N PRO A 115 -1.64 30.41 -37.87
CA PRO A 115 -2.02 29.94 -36.55
C PRO A 115 -1.32 28.61 -36.23
N ILE A 116 -0.34 28.66 -35.33
CA ILE A 116 0.32 27.46 -34.80
C ILE A 116 -0.57 26.78 -33.76
N PHE A 117 -1.18 27.57 -32.88
CA PHE A 117 -2.24 27.08 -32.01
C PHE A 117 -3.58 27.63 -32.46
N LYS A 118 -4.58 26.75 -32.48
CA LYS A 118 -5.94 27.10 -32.90
C LYS A 118 -6.57 28.13 -31.96
N VAL A 119 -7.62 28.78 -32.44
CA VAL A 119 -8.46 29.68 -31.66
C VAL A 119 -8.92 29.00 -30.36
N ALA A 120 -8.98 29.77 -29.27
CA ALA A 120 -9.33 29.35 -27.92
C ALA A 120 -8.36 28.34 -27.25
N THR A 121 -7.21 28.01 -27.84
CA THR A 121 -6.27 27.06 -27.22
C THR A 121 -5.75 27.58 -25.89
N LEU A 122 -5.36 28.85 -25.81
CA LEU A 122 -4.87 29.44 -24.55
C LEU A 122 -5.94 29.46 -23.47
N ASP A 123 -7.19 29.71 -23.86
CA ASP A 123 -8.33 29.74 -22.93
C ASP A 123 -8.71 28.35 -22.45
N ALA A 124 -8.62 27.34 -23.34
CA ALA A 124 -8.79 25.94 -22.97
C ALA A 124 -7.71 25.49 -21.98
N LEU A 125 -6.45 25.85 -22.20
CA LEU A 125 -5.35 25.52 -21.28
C LEU A 125 -5.52 26.20 -19.92
N ARG A 126 -5.97 27.46 -19.88
CA ARG A 126 -6.29 28.16 -18.62
C ARG A 126 -7.42 27.48 -17.86
N LYS A 127 -8.52 27.15 -18.55
CA LYS A 127 -9.64 26.41 -17.94
C LYS A 127 -9.21 25.03 -17.46
N ALA A 128 -8.42 24.31 -18.25
CA ALA A 128 -7.91 23.01 -17.86
C ALA A 128 -7.08 23.10 -16.57
N LEU A 129 -6.19 24.11 -16.45
CA LEU A 129 -5.47 24.35 -15.20
C LEU A 129 -6.39 24.70 -14.04
N GLU A 130 -7.48 25.44 -14.25
CA GLU A 130 -8.39 25.82 -13.17
C GLU A 130 -9.22 24.63 -12.65
N PHE A 131 -9.67 23.74 -13.54
CA PHE A 131 -10.57 22.63 -13.18
C PHE A 131 -9.84 21.32 -12.86
N LEU A 132 -8.62 21.13 -13.35
CA LEU A 132 -7.90 19.85 -13.28
C LEU A 132 -6.58 19.93 -12.51
N SER A 133 -6.17 21.09 -11.97
CA SER A 133 -5.01 21.18 -11.06
C SER A 133 -5.31 20.63 -9.67
#